data_AF-A0A969R4Y2-F1
#
_entry.id   AF-A0A969R4Y2-F1
#
_cell.length_a   1.000
_cell.length_b   1.000
_cell.length_c   1.000
_cell.angle_alpha   90.00
_cell.angle_beta   90.00
_cell.angle_gamma   90.00
#
_symmetry.space_group_name_H-M   'P 1'
#
loop_
_entity.id
_entity.type
_entity.pdbx_description
1 polymer ?
#
loop_
_entity_poly.entity_id
_entity_poly.type
_entity_poly.pdbx_seq_one_letter_code
_entity_poly.pdbx_strand_id
1 'polypeptide(L)'
;MDNDRPILQCPNYLCQALNPEGHKFCHKCRTPLPKLFLWAVGLEGYRLGEVLGDRYLVKADQILLDTKPGLPLEMPGEPPRHWESYLRLFPYRLHVPQIHGWVCEKGRSNSPILLLEGAPIFQ
;
A
#
# COMPACT_ATOMS: atom_id res chain seq x y z
N MET A 1 -20.38 -2.29 -6.79
CA MET A 1 -20.51 -3.75 -6.95
C MET A 1 -19.30 -4.22 -7.74
N ASP A 2 -18.19 -4.53 -7.07
CA ASP A 2 -16.98 -5.12 -7.70
C ASP A 2 -16.06 -5.77 -6.64
N ASN A 3 -16.63 -6.40 -5.61
CA ASN A 3 -15.88 -6.98 -4.48
C ASN A 3 -15.35 -8.40 -4.75
N ASP A 4 -15.67 -8.99 -5.91
CA ASP A 4 -15.36 -10.38 -6.26
C ASP A 4 -14.07 -10.54 -7.08
N ARG A 5 -13.45 -9.44 -7.53
CA ARG A 5 -12.17 -9.55 -8.25
C ARG A 5 -11.08 -10.06 -7.30
N PRO A 6 -10.41 -11.18 -7.61
CA PRO A 6 -9.37 -11.73 -6.75
C PRO A 6 -8.09 -10.91 -6.89
N ILE A 7 -7.95 -9.91 -6.02
CA ILE A 7 -6.82 -8.98 -6.04
C ILE A 7 -5.87 -9.17 -4.86
N LEU A 8 -6.31 -9.74 -3.73
CA LEU A 8 -5.55 -9.76 -2.48
C LEU A 8 -4.79 -11.09 -2.32
N GLN A 9 -3.46 -11.03 -2.34
CA GLN A 9 -2.59 -12.19 -2.14
C GLN A 9 -2.55 -12.60 -0.67
N CYS A 10 -2.74 -13.89 -0.41
CA CYS A 10 -2.64 -14.45 0.93
C CYS A 10 -1.23 -14.23 1.51
N PRO A 11 -1.10 -13.72 2.76
CA PRO A 11 0.20 -13.43 3.35
C PRO A 11 0.95 -14.69 3.80
N ASN A 12 0.28 -15.85 3.84
CA ASN A 12 0.96 -17.11 4.09
C ASN A 12 1.85 -17.45 2.87
N TYR A 13 3.17 -17.41 3.08
CA TYR A 13 4.18 -17.68 2.07
C TYR A 13 4.03 -19.07 1.39
N LEU A 14 3.50 -20.07 2.10
CA LEU A 14 3.25 -21.40 1.53
C LEU A 14 1.97 -21.45 0.67
N CYS A 15 1.06 -20.48 0.82
CA CYS A 15 -0.22 -20.48 0.14
C CYS A 15 -0.27 -19.53 -1.05
N GLN A 16 0.03 -18.23 -0.82
CA GLN A 16 0.05 -17.15 -1.82
C GLN A 16 -1.17 -17.05 -2.75
N ALA A 17 -2.32 -17.64 -2.38
CA ALA A 17 -3.51 -17.63 -3.22
C ALA A 17 -4.09 -16.21 -3.35
N LEU A 18 -4.62 -15.86 -4.53
CA LEU A 18 -5.36 -14.62 -4.73
C LEU A 18 -6.79 -14.75 -4.18
N ASN A 19 -7.25 -13.71 -3.50
CA ASN A 19 -8.55 -13.67 -2.84
C ASN A 19 -9.30 -12.40 -3.22
N PRO A 20 -10.64 -12.45 -3.29
CA PRO A 20 -11.47 -11.26 -3.32
C PRO A 20 -11.20 -10.34 -2.14
N GLU A 21 -11.22 -9.03 -2.34
CA GLU A 21 -10.98 -8.02 -1.29
C GLU A 21 -11.96 -8.17 -0.12
N GLY A 22 -13.20 -8.62 -0.38
CA GLY A 22 -14.22 -8.80 0.65
C GLY A 22 -13.89 -9.89 1.67
N HIS A 23 -13.01 -10.84 1.35
CA HIS A 23 -12.73 -11.99 2.19
C HIS A 23 -11.90 -11.60 3.42
N LYS A 24 -12.33 -12.06 4.60
CA LYS A 24 -11.57 -11.90 5.86
C LYS A 24 -10.50 -12.98 6.05
N PHE A 25 -10.70 -14.13 5.42
CA PHE A 25 -9.81 -15.29 5.51
C PHE A 25 -9.56 -15.85 4.12
N CYS A 26 -8.35 -16.37 3.90
CA CYS A 26 -7.99 -17.01 2.65
C CYS A 26 -8.93 -18.18 2.37
N HIS A 27 -9.46 -18.24 1.15
CA HIS A 27 -10.38 -19.31 0.75
C HIS A 27 -9.69 -20.69 0.74
N LYS A 28 -8.36 -20.74 0.56
CA LYS A 28 -7.57 -21.96 0.46
C LYS A 28 -7.00 -22.45 1.81
N CYS A 29 -6.32 -21.57 2.55
CA CYS A 29 -5.59 -21.97 3.77
C CYS A 29 -6.15 -21.37 5.07
N ARG A 30 -7.22 -20.58 4.99
CA ARG A 30 -7.87 -19.92 6.13
C ARG A 30 -7.00 -18.91 6.91
N THR A 31 -5.78 -18.62 6.48
CA THR A 31 -4.98 -17.52 7.04
C THR A 31 -5.76 -16.20 6.96
N PRO A 32 -5.78 -15.38 8.03
CA PRO A 32 -6.38 -14.06 7.98
C PRO A 32 -5.83 -13.22 6.82
N LEU A 33 -6.70 -12.47 6.16
CA LEU A 33 -6.34 -11.57 5.07
C LEU A 33 -6.33 -10.13 5.61
N PRO A 34 -5.15 -9.59 5.99
CA PRO A 34 -5.07 -8.20 6.40
C PRO A 34 -5.36 -7.31 5.20
N LYS A 35 -6.12 -6.24 5.43
CA LYS A 35 -6.36 -5.20 4.43
C LYS A 35 -5.55 -3.98 4.84
N LEU A 36 -4.38 -3.82 4.25
CA LEU A 36 -3.49 -2.73 4.56
C LEU A 36 -3.79 -1.57 3.61
N PHE A 37 -4.46 -0.55 4.14
CA PHE A 37 -4.73 0.68 3.42
C PHE A 37 -3.65 1.71 3.74
N LEU A 38 -3.17 2.37 2.70
CA LEU A 38 -2.06 3.31 2.75
C LEU A 38 -2.53 4.67 2.24
N TRP A 39 -2.05 5.73 2.89
CA TRP A 39 -2.19 7.09 2.39
C TRP A 39 -1.04 7.40 1.44
N ALA A 40 -1.36 7.88 0.24
CA ALA A 40 -0.41 8.16 -0.82
C ALA A 40 -0.28 9.66 -1.04
N VAL A 41 0.94 10.19 -0.90
CA VAL A 41 1.26 11.57 -1.26
C VAL A 41 1.92 11.57 -2.64
N GLY A 42 1.39 12.36 -3.58
CA GLY A 42 1.85 12.37 -4.97
C GLY A 42 1.01 11.50 -5.93
N LEU A 43 -0.21 11.12 -5.54
CA LEU A 43 -1.09 10.24 -6.32
C LEU A 43 -1.86 10.98 -7.44
N GLU A 44 -1.54 12.24 -7.72
CA GLU A 44 -2.24 13.04 -8.73
C GLU A 44 -2.13 12.39 -10.13
N GLY A 45 -3.26 12.28 -10.83
CA GLY A 45 -3.30 11.72 -12.19
C GLY A 45 -3.42 10.19 -12.28
N TYR A 46 -3.51 9.49 -11.14
CA TYR A 46 -3.85 8.07 -11.10
C TYR A 46 -5.36 7.85 -11.07
N ARG A 47 -5.83 6.77 -11.71
CA ARG A 47 -7.26 6.47 -11.82
C ARG A 47 -7.68 5.43 -10.81
N LEU A 48 -8.94 5.51 -10.37
CA LEU A 48 -9.53 4.48 -9.53
C LEU A 48 -9.42 3.09 -10.19
N GLY A 49 -8.97 2.09 -9.45
CA GLY A 49 -8.76 0.72 -9.94
C GLY A 49 -7.42 0.49 -10.65
N GLU A 50 -6.58 1.52 -10.80
CA GLU A 50 -5.22 1.39 -11.31
C GLU A 50 -4.29 0.73 -10.29
N VAL A 51 -3.28 -0.02 -10.76
CA VAL A 51 -2.29 -0.69 -9.89
C VAL A 51 -0.93 -0.04 -10.07
N LEU A 52 -0.36 0.46 -8.97
CA LEU A 52 0.97 1.07 -8.92
C LEU A 52 2.01 0.03 -8.52
N GLY A 53 3.12 -0.01 -9.25
CA GLY A 53 4.27 -0.87 -8.94
C GLY A 53 3.90 -2.34 -8.74
N ASP A 54 2.92 -2.83 -9.50
CA ASP A 54 2.39 -4.21 -9.45
C ASP A 54 1.88 -4.66 -8.06
N ARG A 55 1.59 -3.73 -7.15
CA ARG A 55 1.25 -4.05 -5.74
C ARG A 55 0.15 -3.19 -5.15
N TYR A 56 0.07 -1.90 -5.46
CA TYR A 56 -0.83 -1.00 -4.76
C TYR A 56 -2.03 -0.62 -5.63
N LEU A 57 -3.23 -1.01 -5.23
CA LEU A 57 -4.46 -0.70 -5.97
C LEU A 57 -5.02 0.66 -5.52
N VAL A 58 -5.34 1.55 -6.47
CA VAL A 58 -6.02 2.83 -6.20
C VAL A 58 -7.46 2.58 -5.78
N LYS A 59 -7.80 2.95 -4.55
CA LYS A 59 -9.12 2.77 -3.95
C LYS A 59 -9.92 4.05 -3.80
N ALA A 60 -9.26 5.20 -3.65
CA ALA A 60 -9.87 6.51 -3.65
C ALA A 60 -8.79 7.58 -3.88
N ASP A 61 -9.18 8.86 -3.77
CA ASP A 61 -8.20 9.95 -3.71
C ASP A 61 -7.21 9.71 -2.57
N GLN A 62 -5.91 9.66 -2.89
CA GLN A 62 -4.80 9.40 -1.96
C GLN A 62 -4.90 8.09 -1.16
N ILE A 63 -5.81 7.16 -1.47
CA ILE A 63 -5.95 5.89 -0.74
C ILE A 63 -5.59 4.73 -1.65
N LEU A 64 -4.61 3.95 -1.21
CA LEU A 64 -4.18 2.71 -1.85
C LEU A 64 -4.46 1.49 -0.95
N LEU A 65 -4.73 0.35 -1.57
CA LEU A 65 -4.73 -0.96 -0.91
C LEU A 65 -3.47 -1.72 -1.32
N ASP A 66 -2.68 -2.17 -0.34
CA ASP A 66 -1.62 -3.14 -0.60
C ASP A 66 -2.24 -4.52 -0.90
N THR A 67 -2.06 -4.98 -2.14
CA THR A 67 -2.58 -6.26 -2.60
C THR A 67 -1.69 -7.44 -2.21
N LYS A 68 -0.48 -7.19 -1.69
CA LYS A 68 0.52 -8.20 -1.34
C LYS A 68 1.14 -7.94 0.05
N PRO A 69 0.34 -7.79 1.12
CA PRO A 69 0.83 -7.36 2.44
C PRO A 69 1.78 -8.36 3.11
N GLY A 70 1.77 -9.64 2.71
CA GLY A 70 2.71 -10.63 3.22
C GLY A 70 4.04 -10.69 2.48
N LEU A 71 4.22 -9.93 1.39
CA LEU A 71 5.50 -9.82 0.71
C LEU A 71 6.31 -8.67 1.31
N PRO A 72 7.63 -8.86 1.49
CA PRO A 72 8.53 -7.77 1.86
C PRO A 72 8.35 -6.56 0.95
N LEU A 73 8.48 -5.37 1.53
CA LEU A 73 8.51 -4.13 0.75
C LEU A 73 9.79 -4.08 -0.08
N GLU A 74 9.64 -3.84 -1.37
CA GLU A 74 10.77 -3.46 -2.22
C GLU A 74 11.01 -1.97 -2.02
N MET A 75 12.01 -1.62 -1.21
CA MET A 75 12.43 -0.23 -1.01
C MET A 75 13.31 0.23 -2.18
N PRO A 76 12.95 1.29 -2.93
CA PRO A 76 13.69 1.72 -4.13
C PRO A 76 15.10 2.31 -3.93
N GLY A 77 15.82 1.97 -2.86
CA GLY A 77 17.13 2.55 -2.52
C GLY A 77 17.03 3.59 -1.40
N GLU A 78 17.84 4.65 -1.46
CA GLU A 78 17.79 5.72 -0.44
C GLU A 78 16.55 6.61 -0.59
N PRO A 79 15.90 6.99 0.51
CA PRO A 79 14.78 7.93 0.46
C PRO A 79 15.26 9.33 0.01
N PRO A 80 14.42 10.09 -0.72
CA PRO A 80 14.69 11.49 -1.01
C PRO A 80 15.02 12.30 0.25
N ARG A 81 16.06 13.14 0.18
CA ARG A 81 16.55 13.94 1.31
C ARG A 81 15.50 14.82 1.97
N HIS A 82 14.51 15.29 1.22
CA HIS A 82 13.44 16.13 1.77
C HIS A 82 12.50 15.37 2.72
N TRP A 83 12.52 14.04 2.74
CA TRP A 83 11.80 13.23 3.75
C TRP A 83 12.58 13.02 5.04
N GLU A 84 13.88 13.35 5.08
CA GLU A 84 14.69 13.21 6.29
C GLU A 84 14.09 13.97 7.47
N SER A 85 13.58 15.18 7.23
CA SER A 85 12.92 15.97 8.27
C SER A 85 11.73 15.24 8.88
N TYR A 86 10.91 14.57 8.05
CA TYR A 86 9.78 13.79 8.51
C TYR A 86 10.22 12.53 9.26
N LEU A 87 11.21 11.80 8.73
CA LEU A 87 11.78 10.60 9.37
C LEU A 87 12.39 10.91 10.74
N ARG A 88 13.03 12.07 10.90
CA ARG A 88 13.56 12.53 12.19
C ARG A 88 12.48 12.82 13.23
N LEU A 89 11.22 13.01 12.83
CA LEU A 89 10.10 13.19 13.75
C LEU A 89 9.57 11.87 14.34
N PHE A 90 9.92 10.72 13.75
CA PHE A 90 9.44 9.41 14.18
C PHE A 90 9.63 9.12 15.68
N PRO A 91 10.80 9.39 16.30
CA PRO A 91 11.01 9.08 17.72
C PRO A 91 10.11 9.87 18.67
N TYR A 92 9.57 11.00 18.21
CA TYR A 92 8.73 11.88 19.03
C TYR A 92 7.30 11.38 19.19
N ARG A 93 6.96 10.23 18.58
CA ARG A 93 5.65 9.54 18.69
C ARG A 93 4.45 10.48 18.58
N LEU A 94 4.59 11.50 17.73
CA LEU A 94 3.44 12.29 17.31
C LEU A 94 2.45 11.31 16.63
N HIS A 95 1.15 11.60 16.64
CA HIS A 95 0.11 10.84 15.93
C HIS A 95 0.24 10.98 14.39
N VAL A 96 1.47 10.99 13.91
CA VAL A 96 1.89 11.21 12.54
C VAL A 96 1.97 9.84 11.87
N PRO A 97 1.37 9.68 10.68
CA PRO A 97 1.51 8.47 9.89
C PRO A 97 2.98 8.07 9.72
N GLN A 98 3.27 6.78 9.60
CA GLN A 98 4.64 6.31 9.43
C GLN A 98 4.93 6.10 7.96
N ILE A 99 6.18 6.31 7.54
CA ILE A 99 6.58 5.98 6.17
C ILE A 99 6.56 4.46 6.03
N HIS A 100 5.65 3.98 5.20
CA HIS A 100 5.57 2.58 4.80
C HIS A 100 6.56 2.28 3.68
N GLY A 101 6.71 3.19 2.73
CA GLY A 101 7.62 3.04 1.59
C GLY A 101 7.37 4.11 0.54
N TRP A 102 7.91 3.91 -0.67
CA TRP A 102 7.61 4.77 -1.80
C TRP A 102 7.69 4.02 -3.12
N VAL A 103 7.03 4.57 -4.15
CA VAL A 103 6.97 4.01 -5.50
C VAL A 103 7.51 5.04 -6.50
N CYS A 104 8.36 4.59 -7.41
CA CYS A 104 8.87 5.39 -8.52
C CYS A 104 8.29 4.82 -9.82
N GLU A 105 7.25 5.44 -10.39
CA GLU A 105 6.67 4.99 -11.65
C GLU A 105 7.37 5.64 -12.85
N LYS A 106 8.23 4.84 -13.51
CA LYS A 106 8.98 5.29 -14.69
C LYS A 106 8.02 5.73 -15.79
N GLY A 107 8.20 6.96 -16.30
CA GLY A 107 7.46 7.48 -17.45
C GLY A 107 6.19 8.26 -17.12
N ARG A 108 5.78 8.33 -15.85
CA ARG A 108 4.58 9.11 -15.43
C ARG A 108 4.91 10.31 -14.56
N SER A 109 5.85 10.14 -13.63
CA SER A 109 6.35 11.23 -12.79
C SER A 109 7.81 11.01 -12.44
N ASN A 110 8.58 12.10 -12.37
CA ASN A 110 9.94 12.08 -11.83
C ASN A 110 9.96 12.15 -10.29
N SER A 111 8.82 12.40 -9.67
CA SER A 111 8.68 12.47 -8.22
C SER A 111 8.14 11.15 -7.67
N PRO A 112 8.75 10.59 -6.60
CA PRO A 112 8.27 9.37 -5.99
C PRO A 112 6.95 9.60 -5.24
N ILE A 113 6.10 8.60 -5.24
CA ILE A 113 4.86 8.57 -4.45
C ILE A 113 5.20 8.02 -3.08
N LEU A 114 4.98 8.83 -2.04
CA LEU A 114 5.21 8.43 -0.66
C LEU A 114 4.00 7.66 -0.14
N LEU A 115 4.26 6.51 0.49
CA LEU A 115 3.24 5.67 1.10
C LEU A 115 3.33 5.77 2.62
N LEU A 116 2.21 6.09 3.26
CA LEU A 116 2.10 6.27 4.70
C LEU A 116 1.13 5.24 5.30
N GLU A 117 1.55 4.60 6.39
CA GLU A 117 0.71 3.72 7.19
C GLU A 117 0.21 4.41 8.47
N GLY A 118 -0.89 3.92 9.02
CA GLY A 118 -1.48 4.46 10.26
C GLY A 118 -2.19 5.81 10.09
N ALA A 119 -2.47 6.24 8.85
CA ALA A 119 -3.32 7.39 8.60
C ALA A 119 -4.78 7.11 9.02
N PRO A 120 -5.53 8.12 9.49
CA PRO A 120 -6.93 7.97 9.87
C PRO A 120 -7.81 7.81 8.62
N ILE A 121 -7.83 6.60 8.06
CA ILE A 121 -8.62 6.22 6.89
C ILE A 121 -9.94 5.63 7.38
N PHE A 122 -11.05 6.32 7.14
CA PHE A 122 -12.39 5.77 7.38
C PHE A 122 -12.75 4.81 6.25
N GLN A 123 -13.14 3.59 6.62
CA GLN A 123 -13.48 2.50 5.71
C GLN A 123 -14.96 2.16 5.75
#